data_AF-A0A7K2YTP4-F1
#
_entry.id   AF-A0A7K2YTP4-F1
#
_cell.length_a   1.000
_cell.length_b   1.000
_cell.length_c   1.000
_cell.angle_alpha   90.00
_cell.angle_beta   90.00
_cell.angle_gamma   90.00
#
_symmetry.space_group_name_H-M   'P 1'
#
loop_
_entity.id
_entity.type
_entity.pdbx_description
1 polymer ?
#
loop_
_entity_poly.entity_id
_entity_poly.type
_entity_poly.pdbx_seq_one_letter_code
_entity_poly.pdbx_strand_id
1 'polypeptide(L)'
;MLMEQVARQAGWAESKISRLETGVTPIKPDQLAVIADILRLTPVTRMRLERALGVDREPDRWWVKYADVLSRDYEELILLESQASALDVVSTLVPGPMQAAGYARATIMNSAFVPDPDDAEMLLNVRLQRAQIITAGTVQLAATLSEAVLSATFCGRVALQAQLQYLLDLCELENVSLRIVPADAVARPILGAVTVLDLLTTDVPVAHVEWDSGSQMIRDQRVVRRHRRNLDYQRSGALTEGESAHLIRTRLDAL
;
A
#
# COMPACT_ATOMS: atom_id res chain seq x y z
N MET A 1 -32.51 13.23 -4.67
CA MET A 1 -32.57 11.75 -4.66
C MET A 1 -31.55 11.12 -3.71
N LEU A 2 -30.23 11.30 -3.86
CA LEU A 2 -29.25 10.63 -2.97
C LEU A 2 -29.37 11.08 -1.49
N MET A 3 -29.74 12.34 -1.25
CA MET A 3 -29.64 12.96 0.09
C MET A 3 -30.93 12.87 0.91
N GLU A 4 -32.09 12.82 0.25
CA GLU A 4 -33.34 12.36 0.85
C GLU A 4 -33.25 10.88 1.27
N GLN A 5 -32.53 10.06 0.50
CA GLN A 5 -32.24 8.67 0.86
C GLN A 5 -31.34 8.59 2.10
N VAL A 6 -30.28 9.41 2.17
CA VAL A 6 -29.43 9.51 3.37
C VAL A 6 -30.23 9.99 4.58
N ALA A 7 -31.06 11.02 4.44
CA ALA A 7 -31.93 11.51 5.52
C ALA A 7 -32.82 10.38 6.08
N ARG A 8 -33.47 9.64 5.18
CA ARG A 8 -34.39 8.55 5.52
C ARG A 8 -33.68 7.37 6.17
N GLN A 9 -32.54 6.94 5.62
CA GLN A 9 -31.80 5.79 6.14
C GLN A 9 -31.06 6.10 7.45
N ALA A 10 -30.58 7.34 7.64
CA ALA A 10 -29.95 7.78 8.88
C ALA A 10 -30.97 8.15 9.98
N GLY A 11 -32.27 8.23 9.65
CA GLY A 11 -33.31 8.71 10.56
C GLY A 11 -33.15 10.19 10.93
N TRP A 12 -32.56 11.00 10.05
CA TRP A 12 -32.31 12.42 10.29
C TRP A 12 -33.34 13.29 9.58
N ALA A 13 -33.69 14.41 10.19
CA ALA A 13 -34.53 15.42 9.53
C ALA A 13 -33.83 15.97 8.27
N GLU A 14 -34.58 16.21 7.21
CA GLU A 14 -34.05 16.79 5.96
C GLU A 14 -33.33 18.13 6.20
N SER A 15 -33.83 18.94 7.14
CA SER A 15 -33.17 20.20 7.54
C SER A 15 -31.80 20.00 8.19
N LYS A 16 -31.51 18.83 8.77
CA LYS A 16 -30.17 18.49 9.28
C LYS A 16 -29.24 18.14 8.13
N ILE A 17 -29.69 17.32 7.18
CA ILE A 17 -28.92 16.97 5.97
C ILE A 17 -28.59 18.22 5.17
N SER A 18 -29.59 19.08 4.90
CA SER A 18 -29.37 20.32 4.18
C SER A 18 -28.30 21.21 4.84
N ARG A 19 -28.30 21.36 6.17
CA ARG A 19 -27.27 22.15 6.89
C ARG A 19 -25.88 21.53 6.80
N LEU A 20 -25.77 20.19 6.77
CA LEU A 20 -24.51 19.48 6.59
C LEU A 20 -23.99 19.67 5.16
N GLU A 21 -24.86 19.56 4.15
CA GLU A 21 -24.50 19.74 2.74
C GLU A 21 -24.07 21.17 2.41
N THR A 22 -24.76 22.18 2.96
CA THR A 22 -24.43 23.58 2.70
C THR A 22 -23.27 24.09 3.56
N GLY A 23 -22.64 23.22 4.37
CA GLY A 23 -21.54 23.60 5.27
C GLY A 23 -21.94 24.55 6.40
N VAL A 24 -23.24 24.70 6.68
CA VAL A 24 -23.74 25.56 7.76
C VAL A 24 -23.42 24.97 9.13
N THR A 25 -23.35 23.64 9.22
CA THR A 25 -22.91 22.94 10.43
C THR A 25 -21.80 21.98 10.07
N PRO A 26 -20.67 21.96 10.81
CA PRO A 26 -19.61 20.98 10.56
C PRO A 26 -20.13 19.57 10.79
N ILE A 27 -19.75 18.65 9.92
CA ILE A 27 -20.06 17.24 10.11
C ILE A 27 -19.25 16.71 11.30
N LYS A 28 -19.84 15.80 12.08
CA LYS A 28 -19.12 15.11 13.17
C LYS A 28 -18.63 13.73 12.70
N PRO A 29 -17.58 13.14 13.31
CA PRO A 29 -17.06 11.82 12.91
C PRO A 29 -18.13 10.70 12.92
N ASP A 30 -19.01 10.68 13.92
CA ASP A 30 -20.11 9.72 14.04
C ASP A 30 -21.14 9.89 12.92
N GLN A 31 -21.41 11.13 12.53
CA GLN A 31 -22.31 11.45 11.43
C GLN A 31 -21.71 11.05 10.09
N LEU A 32 -20.42 11.33 9.88
CA LEU A 32 -19.72 10.94 8.66
C LEU A 32 -19.66 9.42 8.50
N ALA A 33 -19.46 8.67 9.59
CA ALA A 33 -19.49 7.21 9.57
C ALA A 33 -20.85 6.69 9.04
N VAL A 34 -21.97 7.21 9.57
CA VAL A 34 -23.31 6.84 9.10
C VAL A 34 -23.52 7.17 7.63
N ILE A 35 -23.09 8.35 7.16
CA ILE A 35 -23.19 8.72 5.75
C ILE A 35 -22.32 7.81 4.89
N ALA A 36 -21.09 7.51 5.32
CA ALA A 36 -20.16 6.65 4.59
C ALA A 36 -20.73 5.23 4.39
N ASP A 37 -21.36 4.68 5.43
CA ASP A 37 -21.98 3.36 5.39
C ASP A 37 -23.20 3.33 4.46
N ILE A 38 -24.07 4.35 4.55
CA ILE A 38 -25.26 4.49 3.68
C ILE A 38 -24.84 4.60 2.21
N LEU A 39 -23.84 5.42 1.93
CA LEU A 39 -23.33 5.64 0.58
C LEU A 39 -22.37 4.53 0.10
N ARG A 40 -22.07 3.55 0.97
CA ARG A 40 -21.13 2.45 0.69
C ARG A 40 -19.80 2.95 0.17
N LEU A 41 -19.27 3.99 0.80
CA LEU A 41 -17.99 4.57 0.41
C LEU A 41 -16.88 3.54 0.62
N THR A 42 -15.96 3.46 -0.34
CA THR A 42 -14.74 2.68 -0.14
C THR A 42 -13.94 3.26 1.04
N PRO A 43 -13.12 2.47 1.74
CA PRO A 43 -12.31 2.99 2.83
C PRO A 43 -11.42 4.18 2.41
N VAL A 44 -10.84 4.13 1.20
CA VAL A 44 -10.06 5.24 0.62
C VAL A 44 -10.91 6.50 0.45
N THR A 45 -12.11 6.37 -0.14
CA THR A 45 -13.02 7.51 -0.32
C THR A 45 -13.46 8.10 1.01
N ARG A 46 -13.74 7.24 1.99
CA ARG A 46 -14.09 7.64 3.35
C ARG A 46 -12.95 8.43 4.00
N MET A 47 -11.71 7.93 3.94
CA MET A 47 -10.54 8.62 4.49
C MET A 47 -10.30 9.98 3.81
N ARG A 48 -10.45 10.05 2.48
CA ARG A 48 -10.38 11.33 1.75
C ARG A 48 -11.38 12.34 2.29
N LEU A 49 -12.62 11.89 2.51
CA LEU A 49 -13.69 12.73 3.01
C LEU A 49 -13.48 13.14 4.48
N GLU A 50 -13.03 12.22 5.32
CA GLU A 50 -12.66 12.49 6.73
C GLU A 50 -11.60 13.60 6.82
N ARG A 51 -10.54 13.51 6.00
CA ARG A 51 -9.49 14.54 5.94
C ARG A 51 -9.98 15.87 5.37
N ALA A 52 -10.73 15.84 4.27
CA ALA A 52 -11.25 17.06 3.64
C ALA A 52 -12.17 17.85 4.58
N LEU A 53 -12.88 17.15 5.46
CA LEU A 53 -13.79 17.73 6.44
C LEU A 53 -13.14 17.98 7.82
N GLY A 54 -11.85 17.65 7.98
CA GLY A 54 -11.11 17.85 9.23
C GLY A 54 -11.66 17.04 10.42
N VAL A 55 -12.27 15.89 10.13
CA VAL A 55 -12.84 14.96 11.11
C VAL A 55 -12.05 13.66 11.21
N ASP A 56 -10.92 13.58 10.51
CA ASP A 56 -9.98 12.48 10.64
C ASP A 56 -9.38 12.46 12.05
N ARG A 57 -9.28 11.25 12.60
CA ARG A 57 -8.39 11.05 13.74
C ARG A 57 -6.97 11.07 13.19
N GLU A 58 -6.07 11.83 13.82
CA GLU A 58 -4.64 11.66 13.55
C GLU A 58 -4.33 10.16 13.59
N PRO A 59 -3.60 9.63 12.60
CA PRO A 59 -3.17 8.24 12.65
C PRO A 59 -2.49 8.00 13.98
N ASP A 60 -2.96 7.00 14.73
CA ASP A 60 -2.24 6.56 15.91
C ASP A 60 -0.82 6.20 15.43
N ARG A 61 0.17 6.98 15.87
CA ARG A 61 1.58 6.80 15.47
C ARG A 61 2.14 5.61 16.23
N TRP A 62 1.57 4.45 15.94
CA TRP A 62 1.86 3.18 16.59
C TRP A 62 3.34 2.82 16.52
N TRP A 63 4.07 3.38 15.55
CA TRP A 63 5.49 3.16 15.32
C TRP A 63 6.41 3.92 16.29
N VAL A 64 5.90 4.90 17.05
CA VAL A 64 6.69 5.68 18.02
C VAL A 64 7.33 4.78 19.09
N LYS A 65 6.69 3.66 19.44
CA LYS A 65 7.26 2.67 20.37
C LYS A 65 8.48 1.90 19.82
N TYR A 66 8.80 2.06 18.54
CA TYR A 66 9.95 1.44 17.88
C TYR A 66 11.00 2.49 17.45
N ALA A 67 10.95 3.72 17.97
CA ALA A 67 11.83 4.81 17.55
C ALA A 67 13.34 4.48 17.66
N ASP A 68 13.72 3.57 18.57
CA ASP A 68 15.11 3.16 18.75
C ASP A 68 15.67 2.35 17.56
N VAL A 69 14.80 1.69 16.78
CA VAL A 69 15.20 0.81 15.65
C VAL A 69 14.84 1.39 14.28
N LEU A 70 14.06 2.47 14.24
CA LEU A 70 13.61 3.08 12.98
C LEU A 70 14.54 4.22 12.55
N SER A 71 14.98 4.17 11.30
CA SER A 71 15.61 5.35 10.68
C SER A 71 14.55 6.42 10.39
N ARG A 72 14.97 7.69 10.34
CA ARG A 72 14.08 8.81 10.01
C ARG A 72 13.39 8.65 8.65
N ASP A 73 14.11 8.16 7.66
CA ASP A 73 13.56 7.91 6.32
C ASP A 73 12.48 6.82 6.36
N TYR A 74 12.64 5.83 7.25
CA TYR A 74 11.68 4.76 7.40
C TYR A 74 10.43 5.20 8.17
N GLU A 75 10.57 6.03 9.19
CA GLU A 75 9.43 6.70 9.84
C GLU A 75 8.65 7.59 8.86
N GLU A 76 9.36 8.36 8.02
CA GLU A 76 8.75 9.19 6.99
C GLU A 76 7.96 8.34 5.99
N LEU A 77 8.51 7.20 5.56
CA LEU A 77 7.81 6.25 4.69
C LEU A 77 6.51 5.75 5.34
N ILE A 78 6.57 5.27 6.59
CA ILE A 78 5.38 4.76 7.31
C ILE A 78 4.31 5.86 7.42
N LEU A 79 4.73 7.08 7.73
CA LEU A 79 3.83 8.22 7.79
C LEU A 79 3.18 8.48 6.44
N LEU A 80 3.95 8.54 5.34
CA LEU A 80 3.40 8.80 4.01
C LEU A 80 2.50 7.67 3.52
N GLU A 81 2.83 6.41 3.80
CA GLU A 81 1.97 5.25 3.53
C GLU A 81 0.63 5.35 4.25
N SER A 82 0.62 5.74 5.54
CA SER A 82 -0.61 5.97 6.31
C SER A 82 -1.45 7.15 5.77
N GLN A 83 -0.84 7.99 4.93
CA GLN A 83 -1.47 9.12 4.28
C GLN A 83 -1.73 8.88 2.79
N ALA A 84 -1.41 7.70 2.28
CA ALA A 84 -1.57 7.37 0.87
C ALA A 84 -3.01 6.94 0.57
N SER A 85 -3.51 7.40 -0.55
CA SER A 85 -4.73 6.92 -1.20
C SER A 85 -4.44 5.83 -2.22
N ALA A 86 -3.25 5.86 -2.83
CA ALA A 86 -2.76 4.83 -3.71
C ALA A 86 -1.23 4.67 -3.62
N LEU A 87 -0.76 3.46 -3.86
CA LEU A 87 0.63 3.08 -4.00
C LEU A 87 0.80 2.40 -5.36
N ASP A 88 1.68 2.94 -6.20
CA ASP A 88 2.07 2.31 -7.46
C ASP A 88 3.52 1.86 -7.37
N VAL A 89 3.75 0.56 -7.39
CA VAL A 89 5.02 -0.08 -7.06
C VAL A 89 5.56 -0.85 -8.24
N VAL A 90 6.84 -0.65 -8.54
CA VAL A 90 7.65 -1.52 -9.39
C VAL A 90 8.84 -2.01 -8.58
N SER A 91 9.08 -3.33 -8.58
CA SER A 91 10.16 -3.90 -7.77
C SER A 91 10.69 -5.23 -8.30
N THR A 92 11.98 -5.50 -8.05
CA THR A 92 12.61 -6.82 -8.23
C THR A 92 12.57 -7.70 -6.98
N LEU A 93 12.06 -7.18 -5.87
CA LEU A 93 11.79 -7.90 -4.62
C LEU A 93 10.32 -7.73 -4.24
N VAL A 94 9.73 -8.67 -3.48
CA VAL A 94 8.39 -8.45 -2.93
C VAL A 94 8.41 -7.19 -2.05
N PRO A 95 7.59 -6.16 -2.33
CA PRO A 95 7.57 -4.91 -1.55
C PRO A 95 7.17 -5.18 -0.10
N GLY A 96 7.71 -4.42 0.86
CA GLY A 96 7.50 -4.63 2.29
C GLY A 96 6.04 -4.88 2.71
N PRO A 97 5.07 -4.04 2.29
CA PRO A 97 3.65 -4.25 2.58
C PRO A 97 3.04 -5.56 2.04
N MET A 98 3.67 -6.18 1.04
CA MET A 98 3.25 -7.44 0.41
C MET A 98 4.02 -8.66 0.93
N GLN A 99 4.92 -8.49 1.91
CA GLN A 99 5.72 -9.59 2.43
C GLN A 99 4.97 -10.40 3.50
N ALA A 100 5.00 -11.72 3.37
CA ALA A 100 4.62 -12.65 4.41
C ALA A 100 5.72 -12.69 5.49
N ALA A 101 5.36 -13.08 6.72
CA ALA A 101 6.26 -13.01 7.88
C ALA A 101 7.62 -13.71 7.68
N GLY A 102 7.63 -14.92 7.09
CA GLY A 102 8.86 -15.66 6.82
C GLY A 102 9.77 -14.95 5.80
N TYR A 103 9.18 -14.38 4.76
CA TYR A 103 9.91 -13.62 3.74
C TYR A 103 10.46 -12.32 4.31
N ALA A 104 9.63 -11.56 5.04
CA ALA A 104 10.02 -10.32 5.70
C ALA A 104 11.18 -10.53 6.68
N ARG A 105 11.09 -11.58 7.50
CA ARG A 105 12.16 -12.01 8.41
C ARG A 105 13.45 -12.29 7.64
N ALA A 106 13.38 -13.07 6.56
CA ALA A 106 14.56 -13.34 5.75
C ALA A 106 15.14 -12.09 5.09
N THR A 107 14.32 -11.16 4.60
CA THR A 107 14.79 -9.88 4.04
C THR A 107 15.51 -9.04 5.09
N ILE A 108 15.01 -9.00 6.32
CA ILE A 108 15.65 -8.27 7.43
C ILE A 108 17.00 -8.92 7.81
N MET A 109 17.02 -10.25 7.95
CA MET A 109 18.21 -10.98 8.40
C MET A 109 19.31 -11.10 7.34
N ASN A 110 18.98 -10.95 6.06
CA ASN A 110 19.94 -10.98 4.95
C ASN A 110 20.22 -9.58 4.36
N SER A 111 19.89 -8.51 5.09
CA SER A 111 20.17 -7.14 4.65
C SER A 111 21.68 -6.86 4.68
N ALA A 112 22.12 -5.83 3.95
CA ALA A 112 23.52 -5.38 3.99
C ALA A 112 23.95 -4.87 5.38
N PHE A 113 22.98 -4.46 6.20
CA PHE A 113 23.16 -3.99 7.57
C PHE A 113 22.32 -4.85 8.51
N VAL A 114 22.81 -6.06 8.79
CA VAL A 114 22.11 -7.03 9.63
C VAL A 114 21.94 -6.44 11.04
N PRO A 115 20.70 -6.27 11.53
CA PRO A 115 20.44 -5.74 12.86
C PRO A 115 20.71 -6.81 13.94
N ASP A 116 20.88 -6.36 15.19
CA ASP A 116 20.90 -7.28 16.33
C ASP A 116 19.55 -8.04 16.43
N PRO A 117 19.52 -9.26 17.01
CA PRO A 117 18.32 -10.10 16.98
C PRO A 117 17.06 -9.45 17.57
N ASP A 118 17.19 -8.68 18.64
CA ASP A 118 16.08 -7.98 19.28
C ASP A 118 15.53 -6.88 18.34
N ASP A 119 16.42 -6.13 17.68
CA ASP A 119 16.06 -5.11 16.69
C ASP A 119 15.40 -5.74 15.45
N ALA A 120 15.86 -6.92 15.04
CA ALA A 120 15.29 -7.67 13.93
C ALA A 120 13.82 -8.05 14.18
N GLU A 121 13.48 -8.50 15.39
CA GLU A 121 12.10 -8.79 15.78
C GLU A 121 11.24 -7.52 15.82
N MET A 122 11.77 -6.41 16.35
CA MET A 122 11.06 -5.13 16.34
C MET A 122 10.78 -4.65 14.90
N LEU A 123 11.78 -4.71 14.02
CA LEU A 123 11.63 -4.36 12.61
C LEU A 123 10.63 -5.28 11.88
N LEU A 124 10.60 -6.57 12.22
CA LEU A 124 9.61 -7.50 11.69
C LEU A 124 8.19 -7.11 12.12
N ASN A 125 8.00 -6.79 13.40
CA ASN A 125 6.71 -6.32 13.91
C ASN A 125 6.25 -5.04 13.21
N VAL A 126 7.16 -4.09 13.01
CA VAL A 126 6.89 -2.88 12.22
C VAL A 126 6.48 -3.24 10.80
N ARG A 127 7.18 -4.17 10.14
CA ARG A 127 6.87 -4.59 8.76
C ARG A 127 5.49 -5.21 8.64
N LEU A 128 5.12 -6.10 9.56
CA LEU A 128 3.81 -6.75 9.59
C LEU A 128 2.69 -5.75 9.91
N GLN A 129 2.94 -4.80 10.80
CA GLN A 129 1.95 -3.78 11.14
C GLN A 129 1.73 -2.80 9.99
N ARG A 130 2.78 -2.44 9.22
CA ARG A 130 2.66 -1.63 8.00
C ARG A 130 1.78 -2.27 6.93
N ALA A 131 1.87 -3.60 6.76
CA ALA A 131 1.11 -4.33 5.75
C ALA A 131 -0.42 -4.22 5.94
N GLN A 132 -0.89 -3.89 7.15
CA GLN A 132 -2.32 -3.80 7.47
C GLN A 132 -3.07 -2.77 6.64
N ILE A 133 -2.41 -1.73 6.11
CA ILE A 133 -3.05 -0.72 5.26
C ILE A 133 -3.65 -1.33 3.99
N ILE A 134 -3.07 -2.44 3.49
CA ILE A 134 -3.54 -3.16 2.31
C ILE A 134 -4.77 -3.99 2.67
N THR A 135 -4.65 -4.84 3.70
CA THR A 135 -5.74 -5.74 4.12
C THR A 135 -6.95 -4.98 4.67
N ALA A 136 -6.75 -3.77 5.22
CA ALA A 136 -7.83 -2.89 5.65
C ALA A 136 -8.54 -2.18 4.49
N GLY A 137 -8.06 -2.31 3.25
CA GLY A 137 -8.64 -1.64 2.08
C GLY A 137 -8.43 -0.11 2.06
N THR A 138 -7.58 0.41 2.95
CA THR A 138 -7.37 1.86 3.15
C THR A 138 -6.50 2.51 2.08
N VAL A 139 -5.86 1.71 1.23
CA VAL A 139 -5.02 2.18 0.13
C VAL A 139 -5.24 1.32 -1.12
N GLN A 140 -5.28 1.95 -2.29
CA GLN A 140 -5.23 1.24 -3.57
C GLN A 140 -3.78 0.84 -3.86
N LEU A 141 -3.50 -0.43 -4.11
CA LEU A 141 -2.17 -0.92 -4.41
C LEU A 141 -2.11 -1.44 -5.84
N ALA A 142 -1.23 -0.88 -6.66
CA ALA A 142 -0.85 -1.42 -7.95
C ALA A 142 0.61 -1.87 -7.88
N ALA A 143 0.87 -3.17 -7.99
CA ALA A 143 2.20 -3.76 -7.92
C ALA A 143 2.56 -4.41 -9.25
N THR A 144 3.72 -4.04 -9.79
CA THR A 144 4.31 -4.62 -11.00
C THR A 144 5.68 -5.20 -10.65
N LEU A 145 5.74 -6.52 -10.48
CA LEU A 145 6.92 -7.21 -9.94
C LEU A 145 7.65 -7.99 -11.04
N SER A 146 8.96 -8.08 -10.95
CA SER A 146 9.73 -9.00 -11.80
C SER A 146 9.38 -10.46 -11.48
N GLU A 147 9.32 -11.35 -12.48
CA GLU A 147 9.19 -12.80 -12.27
C GLU A 147 10.22 -13.37 -11.28
N ALA A 148 11.40 -12.75 -11.17
CA ALA A 148 12.44 -13.16 -10.24
C ALA A 148 11.97 -13.24 -8.77
N VAL A 149 10.96 -12.44 -8.37
CA VAL A 149 10.40 -12.49 -7.02
C VAL A 149 9.80 -13.86 -6.69
N LEU A 150 9.36 -14.61 -7.71
CA LEU A 150 8.75 -15.93 -7.56
C LEU A 150 9.76 -17.04 -7.27
N SER A 151 11.06 -16.75 -7.43
CA SER A 151 12.17 -17.70 -7.25
C SER A 151 13.17 -17.22 -6.19
N ALA A 152 12.73 -16.39 -5.24
CA ALA A 152 13.57 -15.78 -4.22
C ALA A 152 14.08 -16.79 -3.18
N THR A 153 15.17 -17.50 -3.49
CA THR A 153 15.70 -18.59 -2.65
C THR A 153 16.30 -18.14 -1.32
N PHE A 154 16.68 -16.87 -1.17
CA PHE A 154 17.29 -16.34 0.07
C PHE A 154 16.38 -16.48 1.30
N CYS A 155 15.05 -16.58 1.11
CA CYS A 155 14.11 -16.77 2.21
C CYS A 155 13.91 -18.24 2.61
N GLY A 156 14.42 -19.18 1.83
CA GLY A 156 14.17 -20.61 2.00
C GLY A 156 12.80 -21.06 1.48
N ARG A 157 12.70 -22.35 1.14
CA ARG A 157 11.53 -22.93 0.45
C ARG A 157 10.20 -22.72 1.19
N VAL A 158 10.19 -22.94 2.51
CA VAL A 158 8.97 -22.81 3.33
C VAL A 158 8.47 -21.37 3.36
N ALA A 159 9.36 -20.39 3.52
CA ALA A 159 8.99 -18.99 3.51
C ALA A 159 8.54 -18.53 2.11
N LEU A 160 9.18 -19.03 1.06
CA LEU A 160 8.78 -18.74 -0.32
C LEU A 160 7.38 -19.29 -0.63
N GLN A 161 7.08 -20.53 -0.24
CA GLN A 161 5.73 -21.10 -0.40
C GLN A 161 4.67 -20.24 0.30
N ALA A 162 4.92 -19.86 1.56
CA ALA A 162 4.02 -18.97 2.31
C ALA A 162 3.89 -17.58 1.66
N GLN A 163 4.99 -17.05 1.11
CA GLN A 163 4.97 -15.77 0.39
C GLN A 163 4.14 -15.84 -0.89
N LEU A 164 4.28 -16.89 -1.70
CA LEU A 164 3.51 -17.04 -2.93
C LEU A 164 2.02 -17.24 -2.65
N GLN A 165 1.68 -18.02 -1.61
CA GLN A 165 0.30 -18.12 -1.16
C GLN A 165 -0.24 -16.76 -0.72
N TYR A 166 0.52 -16.00 0.07
CA TYR A 166 0.10 -14.66 0.51
C TYR A 166 -0.11 -13.69 -0.68
N LEU A 167 0.72 -13.76 -1.72
CA LEU A 167 0.50 -12.96 -2.94
C LEU A 167 -0.81 -13.34 -3.63
N LEU A 168 -1.17 -14.63 -3.69
CA LEU A 168 -2.47 -15.06 -4.21
C LEU A 168 -3.62 -14.55 -3.36
N ASP A 169 -3.49 -14.61 -2.03
CA ASP A 169 -4.53 -14.09 -1.11
C ASP A 169 -4.72 -12.57 -1.30
N LEU A 170 -3.63 -11.83 -1.54
CA LEU A 170 -3.70 -10.40 -1.85
C LEU A 170 -4.38 -10.11 -3.19
N CYS A 171 -4.24 -10.98 -4.21
CA CYS A 171 -4.93 -10.83 -5.49
C CYS A 171 -6.45 -10.91 -5.38
N GLU A 172 -6.99 -11.48 -4.30
CA GLU A 172 -8.44 -11.55 -4.06
C GLU A 172 -9.01 -10.25 -3.47
N LEU A 173 -8.15 -9.29 -3.07
CA LEU A 173 -8.58 -8.01 -2.52
C LEU A 173 -8.92 -7.01 -3.64
N GLU A 174 -10.10 -6.38 -3.55
CA GLU A 174 -10.57 -5.41 -4.56
C GLU A 174 -9.67 -4.16 -4.70
N ASN A 175 -8.87 -3.85 -3.67
CA ASN A 175 -7.94 -2.72 -3.66
C ASN A 175 -6.51 -3.09 -4.10
N VAL A 176 -6.27 -4.30 -4.61
CA VAL A 176 -4.96 -4.77 -5.02
C VAL A 176 -4.97 -5.20 -6.50
N SER A 177 -4.05 -4.64 -7.28
CA SER A 177 -3.71 -5.07 -8.63
C SER A 177 -2.27 -5.57 -8.63
N LEU A 178 -2.06 -6.86 -8.84
CA LEU A 178 -0.72 -7.46 -8.91
C LEU A 178 -0.45 -8.00 -10.31
N ARG A 179 0.64 -7.54 -10.91
CA ARG A 179 1.11 -7.98 -12.23
C ARG A 179 2.57 -8.42 -12.17
N ILE A 180 2.86 -9.51 -12.87
CA ILE A 180 4.23 -10.03 -13.02
C ILE A 180 4.75 -9.65 -14.40
N VAL A 181 5.98 -9.14 -14.46
CA VAL A 181 6.75 -8.95 -15.69
C VAL A 181 7.51 -10.25 -15.96
N PRO A 182 7.14 -11.00 -17.02
CA PRO A 182 7.83 -12.22 -17.41
C PRO A 182 9.32 -11.99 -17.70
N ALA A 183 10.15 -13.00 -17.48
CA ALA A 183 11.59 -12.92 -17.73
C ALA A 183 11.93 -12.69 -19.23
N ASP A 184 11.05 -13.09 -20.14
CA ASP A 184 11.19 -12.93 -21.60
C ASP A 184 10.48 -11.68 -22.15
N ALA A 185 9.86 -10.87 -21.29
CA ALA A 185 9.18 -9.67 -21.71
C ALA A 185 10.15 -8.59 -22.21
N VAL A 186 9.79 -7.94 -23.33
CA VAL A 186 10.48 -6.75 -23.81
C VAL A 186 10.00 -5.53 -23.00
N ALA A 187 10.53 -5.41 -21.78
CA ALA A 187 10.23 -4.35 -20.84
C ALA A 187 11.50 -3.56 -20.46
N ARG A 188 11.36 -2.46 -19.71
CA ARG A 188 12.52 -1.72 -19.21
C ARG A 188 13.13 -2.53 -18.07
N PRO A 189 14.44 -2.43 -17.80
CA PRO A 189 15.00 -3.04 -16.61
C PRO A 189 14.38 -2.40 -15.36
N ILE A 190 13.96 -3.24 -14.41
CA ILE A 190 13.58 -2.79 -13.07
C ILE A 190 14.87 -2.69 -12.25
N LEU A 191 15.14 -1.50 -11.69
CA LEU A 191 16.31 -1.25 -10.86
C LEU A 191 15.83 -0.92 -9.44
N GLY A 192 16.12 -1.80 -8.49
CA GLY A 192 15.67 -1.65 -7.10
C GLY A 192 14.14 -1.72 -6.96
N ALA A 193 13.62 -0.95 -6.01
CA ALA A 193 12.18 -0.74 -5.86
C ALA A 193 11.85 0.74 -6.00
N VAL A 194 10.76 1.04 -6.69
CA VAL A 194 10.21 2.39 -6.81
C VAL A 194 8.73 2.32 -6.48
N THR A 195 8.32 3.14 -5.52
CA THR A 195 6.92 3.32 -5.14
C THR A 195 6.52 4.77 -5.36
N VAL A 196 5.45 5.02 -6.13
CA VAL A 196 4.82 6.35 -6.21
C VAL A 196 3.62 6.35 -5.27
N LEU A 197 3.59 7.31 -4.35
CA LEU A 197 2.56 7.49 -3.33
C LEU A 197 1.67 8.68 -3.71
N ASP A 198 0.39 8.41 -3.91
CA ASP A 198 -0.64 9.43 -4.12
C ASP A 198 -1.30 9.75 -2.79
N LEU A 199 -1.09 10.96 -2.27
CA LEU A 199 -1.48 11.31 -0.91
C LEU A 199 -2.94 11.75 -0.81
N LEU A 200 -3.54 11.53 0.35
CA LEU A 200 -4.90 11.96 0.69
C LEU A 200 -4.98 13.48 0.93
N THR A 201 -3.88 14.10 1.35
CA THR A 201 -3.81 15.50 1.81
C THR A 201 -3.43 16.48 0.70
N THR A 202 -2.95 15.98 -0.43
CA THR A 202 -2.45 16.83 -1.52
C THR A 202 -2.45 16.06 -2.83
N ASP A 203 -2.69 16.75 -3.93
CA ASP A 203 -2.55 16.22 -5.29
C ASP A 203 -1.09 16.10 -5.74
N VAL A 204 -0.13 16.39 -4.85
CA VAL A 204 1.30 16.34 -5.12
C VAL A 204 1.84 14.95 -4.72
N PRO A 205 2.06 14.03 -5.67
CA PRO A 205 2.59 12.71 -5.38
C PRO A 205 4.06 12.78 -4.96
N VAL A 206 4.49 11.74 -4.26
CA VAL A 206 5.88 11.55 -3.83
C VAL A 206 6.36 10.21 -4.34
N ALA A 207 7.62 10.11 -4.75
CA ALA A 207 8.23 8.83 -5.10
C ALA A 207 9.21 8.40 -4.00
N HIS A 208 9.17 7.13 -3.64
CA HIS A 208 10.12 6.47 -2.75
C HIS A 208 10.93 5.50 -3.58
N VAL A 209 12.26 5.56 -3.46
CA VAL A 209 13.19 4.69 -4.18
C VAL A 209 14.03 3.94 -3.15
N GLU A 210 14.09 2.62 -3.27
CA GLU A 210 14.88 1.75 -2.39
C GLU A 210 15.99 1.05 -3.19
N TRP A 211 17.14 0.91 -2.53
CA TRP A 211 18.28 0.14 -3.01
C TRP A 211 18.94 -0.57 -1.83
N ASP A 212 19.98 -1.35 -2.09
CA ASP A 212 20.64 -2.23 -1.12
C ASP A 212 21.17 -1.51 0.14
N SER A 213 21.59 -0.25 0.00
CA SER A 213 22.19 0.54 1.09
C SER A 213 21.27 1.61 1.67
N GLY A 214 20.02 1.72 1.22
CA GLY A 214 19.08 2.70 1.79
C GLY A 214 17.90 3.03 0.91
N SER A 215 17.29 4.18 1.18
CA SER A 215 16.16 4.68 0.40
C SER A 215 16.14 6.20 0.33
N GLN A 216 15.36 6.74 -0.61
CA GLN A 216 15.21 8.18 -0.77
C GLN A 216 13.76 8.55 -1.08
N MET A 217 13.30 9.63 -0.44
CA MET A 217 12.06 10.30 -0.77
C MET A 217 12.29 11.41 -1.81
N ILE A 218 11.61 11.31 -2.95
CA ILE A 218 11.72 12.22 -4.09
C ILE A 218 10.44 13.05 -4.19
N ARG A 219 10.60 14.36 -4.01
CA ARG A 219 9.49 15.35 -4.08
C ARG A 219 9.54 16.23 -5.33
N ASP A 220 10.65 16.20 -6.10
CA ASP A 220 10.73 16.90 -7.39
C ASP A 220 9.73 16.30 -8.38
N GLN A 221 8.70 17.07 -8.68
CA GLN A 221 7.59 16.64 -9.53
C GLN A 221 8.01 16.29 -10.97
N ARG A 222 9.14 16.82 -11.47
CA ARG A 222 9.67 16.40 -12.78
C ARG A 222 10.19 14.96 -12.71
N VAL A 223 10.84 14.62 -11.60
CA VAL A 223 11.39 13.28 -11.35
C VAL A 223 10.25 12.31 -11.02
N VAL A 224 9.29 12.68 -10.18
CA VAL A 224 8.10 11.84 -9.88
C VAL A 224 7.32 11.50 -11.15
N ARG A 225 7.07 12.48 -12.04
CA ARG A 225 6.44 12.21 -13.35
C ARG A 225 7.25 11.27 -14.23
N ARG A 226 8.59 11.28 -14.13
CA ARG A 226 9.45 10.33 -14.85
C ARG A 226 9.28 8.92 -14.30
N HIS A 227 9.21 8.76 -12.97
CA HIS A 227 8.92 7.48 -12.34
C HIS A 227 7.55 6.94 -12.77
N ARG A 228 6.47 7.73 -12.70
CA ARG A 228 5.14 7.29 -13.18
C ARG A 228 5.16 6.75 -14.60
N ARG A 229 5.77 7.48 -15.55
CA ARG A 229 5.91 7.00 -16.94
C ARG A 229 6.71 5.70 -17.05
N ASN A 230 7.73 5.52 -16.21
CA ASN A 230 8.48 4.27 -16.18
C ASN A 230 7.61 3.13 -15.63
N LEU A 231 6.84 3.37 -14.57
CA LEU A 231 5.91 2.38 -14.00
C LEU A 231 4.85 1.97 -15.02
N ASP A 232 4.26 2.92 -15.75
CA ASP A 232 3.31 2.65 -16.84
C ASP A 232 3.93 1.78 -17.94
N TYR A 233 5.18 2.06 -18.32
CA TYR A 233 5.91 1.26 -19.30
C TYR A 233 6.15 -0.17 -18.80
N GLN A 234 6.54 -0.35 -17.54
CA GLN A 234 6.72 -1.69 -16.97
C GLN A 234 5.41 -2.47 -16.93
N ARG A 235 4.33 -1.80 -16.52
CA ARG A 235 2.99 -2.40 -16.48
C ARG A 235 2.52 -2.84 -17.87
N SER A 236 2.93 -2.13 -18.93
CA SER A 236 2.60 -2.50 -20.31
C SER A 236 3.27 -3.78 -20.81
N GLY A 237 4.43 -4.14 -20.24
CA GLY A 237 5.14 -5.39 -20.51
C GLY A 237 4.81 -6.50 -19.51
N ALA A 238 3.95 -6.23 -18.53
CA ALA A 238 3.53 -7.20 -17.53
C ALA A 238 2.34 -8.04 -18.04
N LEU A 239 2.22 -9.24 -17.49
CA LEU A 239 1.04 -10.08 -17.65
C LEU A 239 -0.20 -9.38 -17.09
N THR A 240 -1.38 -9.81 -17.54
CA THR A 240 -2.63 -9.43 -16.88
C THR A 240 -2.67 -9.97 -15.44
N GLU A 241 -3.57 -9.45 -14.60
CA GLU A 241 -3.72 -9.91 -13.21
C GLU A 241 -4.06 -11.41 -13.13
N GLY A 242 -4.94 -11.91 -14.00
CA GLY A 242 -5.28 -13.32 -14.07
C GLY A 242 -4.12 -14.22 -14.49
N GLU A 243 -3.37 -13.82 -15.53
CA GLU A 243 -2.17 -14.54 -15.97
C GLU A 243 -1.06 -14.51 -14.92
N SER A 244 -0.92 -13.38 -14.21
CA SER A 244 0.02 -13.22 -13.10
C SER A 244 -0.32 -14.17 -11.95
N ALA A 245 -1.59 -14.23 -11.54
CA ALA A 245 -2.06 -15.17 -10.51
C ALA A 245 -1.85 -16.62 -10.94
N HIS A 246 -2.09 -16.95 -12.21
CA HIS A 246 -1.83 -18.28 -12.74
C HIS A 246 -0.34 -18.65 -12.69
N LEU A 247 0.55 -17.72 -13.07
CA LEU A 247 2.00 -17.92 -12.98
C LEU A 247 2.46 -18.11 -11.54
N ILE A 248 1.96 -17.30 -10.60
CA ILE A 248 2.26 -17.43 -9.16
C ILE A 248 1.83 -18.81 -8.66
N ARG A 249 0.61 -19.25 -8.99
CA ARG A 249 0.09 -20.56 -8.60
C ARG A 249 0.91 -21.71 -9.17
N THR A 250 1.30 -21.61 -10.44
CA THR A 250 2.15 -22.60 -11.11
C THR A 250 3.51 -22.72 -10.42
N ARG A 251 4.11 -21.59 -10.02
CA ARG A 251 5.37 -21.57 -9.26
C ARG A 251 5.19 -22.17 -7.87
N LEU A 252 4.09 -21.86 -7.18
CA LEU A 252 3.77 -22.44 -5.86
C LEU A 252 3.61 -23.96 -5.92
N ASP A 253 2.87 -24.48 -6.90
CA ASP A 253 2.64 -25.93 -7.06
C ASP A 253 3.93 -26.70 -7.41
N ALA A 254 4.89 -26.02 -8.04
CA ALA A 254 6.19 -26.58 -8.37
C ALA A 254 7.20 -26.57 -7.21
N LEU A 255 6.93 -25.81 -6.14
CA LEU A 255 7.87 -25.67 -5.01
C LEU A 255 7.92 -26.91 -4.18
#